data_AF-A0A9E1WFY8-F1
#
_entry.id   AF-A0A9E1WFY8-F1
#
_cell.length_a   1.000
_cell.length_b   1.000
_cell.length_c   1.000
_cell.angle_alpha   90.00
_cell.angle_beta   90.00
_cell.angle_gamma   90.00
#
_symmetry.space_group_name_H-M   'P 1'
#
loop_
_entity.id
_entity.type
_entity.pdbx_description
1 polymer ?
#
loop_
_entity_poly.entity_id
_entity_poly.type
_entity_poly.pdbx_seq_one_letter_code
_entity_poly.pdbx_strand_id
1 'polypeptide(L)'
;MNTDDAGEVGVVFPQVFKYKKEFRMTHGVLDNFQLYYETYGTLNESRTNAILICHALTGDHHVAGIHEGAVRKGWWNHAIGPGKAINTDEFFVICSNCLGACQGSTGPTSINPKTQEPYGMSFPDLTIKDMVVAQRLLLDHLEVLSLYSVIGGSMGGMQALQWIIEFPEFVEKAMIIAATPQHSAQTIAFNEVGRTSIKGDPRWNNGNYSQDARPEMGLAVARMMAHITYLSDEGMEEKFGRNKMNLSAEEAEKQFAVESYLHHQGLRFVDRFDANTYLKLTKALDHFDLVGEDGLE
;
A
#
# COMPACT_ATOMS: atom_id res chain seq x y z
N MET A 1 -8.67 -9.66 33.91
CA MET A 1 -8.37 -9.21 32.53
C MET A 1 -6.87 -9.25 32.38
N ASN A 2 -6.36 -10.02 31.43
CA ASN A 2 -4.92 -10.08 31.14
C ASN A 2 -4.47 -8.66 30.73
N THR A 3 -3.34 -8.22 31.25
CA THR A 3 -2.71 -6.93 30.91
C THR A 3 -2.21 -6.88 29.46
N ASP A 4 -2.21 -8.02 28.75
CA ASP A 4 -1.69 -8.17 27.38
C ASP A 4 -2.66 -7.67 26.28
N ASP A 5 -3.93 -7.41 26.61
CA ASP A 5 -4.94 -6.93 25.64
C ASP A 5 -5.22 -5.42 25.75
N ALA A 6 -4.50 -4.71 26.64
CA ALA A 6 -4.69 -3.28 26.83
C ALA A 6 -4.33 -2.51 25.55
N GLY A 7 -5.32 -1.80 25.01
CA GLY A 7 -5.18 -0.99 23.79
C GLY A 7 -5.27 -1.77 22.48
N GLU A 8 -5.73 -3.02 22.51
CA GLU A 8 -6.02 -3.79 21.31
C GLU A 8 -7.42 -3.48 20.76
N VAL A 9 -7.51 -3.31 19.45
CA VAL A 9 -8.79 -3.08 18.74
C VAL A 9 -9.70 -4.32 18.80
N GLY A 10 -9.12 -5.51 18.88
CA GLY A 10 -9.84 -6.78 18.82
C GLY A 10 -10.05 -7.27 17.39
N VAL A 11 -11.11 -8.05 17.17
CA VAL A 11 -11.44 -8.65 15.87
C VAL A 11 -12.04 -7.61 14.94
N VAL A 12 -11.55 -7.55 13.70
CA VAL A 12 -11.97 -6.58 12.69
C VAL A 12 -12.37 -7.31 11.40
N PHE A 13 -13.34 -6.76 10.69
CA PHE A 13 -13.83 -7.30 9.42
C PHE A 13 -13.72 -6.24 8.31
N PRO A 14 -13.19 -6.59 7.14
CA PRO A 14 -13.14 -5.68 6.01
C PRO A 14 -14.54 -5.38 5.48
N GLN A 15 -14.76 -4.14 5.10
CA GLN A 15 -15.97 -3.64 4.46
C GLN A 15 -15.67 -3.27 3.00
N VAL A 16 -16.72 -3.21 2.18
CA VAL A 16 -16.59 -2.95 0.74
C VAL A 16 -17.48 -1.78 0.34
N PHE A 17 -16.85 -0.68 -0.05
CA PHE A 17 -17.52 0.44 -0.71
C PHE A 17 -17.56 0.18 -2.21
N LYS A 18 -18.74 0.30 -2.83
CA LYS A 18 -18.93 0.10 -4.28
C LYS A 18 -19.43 1.38 -4.92
N TYR A 19 -18.59 1.98 -5.75
CA TYR A 19 -18.97 3.12 -6.58
C TYR A 19 -19.51 2.62 -7.93
N LYS A 20 -20.82 2.73 -8.12
CA LYS A 20 -21.56 2.11 -9.25
C LYS A 20 -21.68 3.02 -10.49
N LYS A 21 -20.99 4.16 -10.50
CA LYS A 21 -21.01 5.12 -11.61
C LYS A 21 -19.66 5.15 -12.29
N GLU A 22 -19.65 5.73 -13.49
CA GLU A 22 -18.41 6.04 -14.19
C GLU A 22 -17.49 6.88 -13.29
N PHE A 23 -16.26 6.40 -13.10
CA PHE A 23 -15.19 7.08 -12.40
C PHE A 23 -14.12 7.49 -13.42
N ARG A 24 -14.01 8.80 -13.65
CA ARG A 24 -13.01 9.37 -14.53
C ARG A 24 -11.69 9.49 -13.78
N MET A 25 -10.68 8.80 -14.28
CA MET A 25 -9.30 8.89 -13.82
C MET A 25 -8.53 9.90 -14.67
N THR A 26 -7.36 10.31 -14.21
CA THR A 26 -6.45 11.17 -14.98
C THR A 26 -6.14 10.59 -16.36
N HIS A 27 -5.89 9.27 -16.46
CA HIS A 27 -5.54 8.59 -17.72
C HIS A 27 -6.52 7.47 -18.12
N GLY A 28 -7.82 7.67 -17.91
CA GLY A 28 -8.82 6.72 -18.37
C GLY A 28 -10.11 6.78 -17.59
N VAL A 29 -10.88 5.71 -17.68
CA VAL A 29 -12.21 5.60 -17.07
C VAL A 29 -12.43 4.19 -16.55
N LEU A 30 -13.01 4.09 -15.36
CA LEU A 30 -13.59 2.85 -14.83
C LEU A 30 -15.11 2.97 -14.83
N ASP A 31 -15.84 1.98 -15.36
CA ASP A 31 -17.31 2.01 -15.35
C ASP A 31 -17.88 1.96 -13.92
N ASN A 32 -17.11 1.36 -13.01
CA ASN A 32 -17.35 1.26 -11.58
C ASN A 32 -16.05 0.86 -10.89
N PHE A 33 -15.95 1.08 -9.58
CA PHE A 33 -14.87 0.54 -8.77
C PHE A 33 -15.36 0.18 -7.36
N GLN A 34 -14.54 -0.58 -6.64
CA GLN A 34 -14.73 -0.86 -5.22
C GLN A 34 -13.47 -0.54 -4.44
N LEU A 35 -13.66 -0.13 -3.18
CA LEU A 35 -12.59 -0.03 -2.20
C LEU A 35 -12.90 -0.97 -1.05
N TYR A 36 -11.92 -1.81 -0.71
CA TYR A 36 -11.91 -2.52 0.56
C TYR A 36 -11.36 -1.58 1.62
N TYR A 37 -12.04 -1.50 2.76
CA TYR A 37 -11.65 -0.63 3.84
C TYR A 37 -11.98 -1.23 5.21
N GLU A 38 -11.31 -0.74 6.23
CA GLU A 38 -11.62 -1.00 7.63
C GLU A 38 -11.76 0.33 8.38
N THR A 39 -12.52 0.27 9.47
CA THR A 39 -12.77 1.41 10.35
C THR A 39 -12.55 1.00 11.81
N TYR A 40 -12.06 1.92 12.62
CA TYR A 40 -11.74 1.68 14.03
C TYR A 40 -12.21 2.88 14.86
N GLY A 41 -12.83 2.61 16.02
CA GLY A 41 -13.47 3.66 16.81
C GLY A 41 -14.84 4.06 16.26
N THR A 42 -15.36 5.20 16.71
CA THR A 42 -16.72 5.67 16.39
C THR A 42 -16.71 7.10 15.86
N LEU A 43 -17.40 7.34 14.75
CA LEU A 43 -17.61 8.67 14.19
C LEU A 43 -18.50 9.48 15.14
N ASN A 44 -18.06 10.69 15.50
CA ASN A 44 -18.80 11.56 16.39
C ASN A 44 -20.01 12.21 15.71
N GLU A 45 -20.92 12.81 16.50
CA GLU A 45 -22.16 13.43 15.99
C GLU A 45 -21.88 14.57 14.99
N SER A 46 -20.80 15.33 15.18
CA SER A 46 -20.38 16.38 14.25
C SER A 46 -19.68 15.85 13.00
N ARG A 47 -19.34 14.56 12.96
CA ARG A 47 -18.67 13.86 11.87
C ARG A 47 -17.32 14.45 11.46
N THR A 48 -16.57 14.92 12.46
CA THR A 48 -15.30 15.65 12.31
C THR A 48 -14.11 14.96 12.98
N ASN A 49 -14.31 13.90 13.76
CA ASN A 49 -13.20 13.17 14.42
C ASN A 49 -12.58 12.07 13.54
N ALA A 50 -12.72 12.15 12.21
CA ALA A 50 -12.21 11.14 11.31
C ALA A 50 -10.70 11.30 11.06
N ILE A 51 -9.96 10.19 11.13
CA ILE A 51 -8.55 10.12 10.71
C ILE A 51 -8.43 9.15 9.56
N LEU A 52 -7.95 9.62 8.40
CA LEU A 52 -7.67 8.75 7.25
C LEU A 52 -6.21 8.28 7.27
N ILE A 53 -6.01 6.97 7.29
CA ILE A 53 -4.70 6.35 7.13
C ILE A 53 -4.50 5.92 5.67
N CYS A 54 -3.50 6.49 5.02
CA CYS A 54 -3.06 6.11 3.69
C CYS A 54 -1.90 5.12 3.80
N HIS A 55 -2.09 3.89 3.31
CA HIS A 55 -1.04 2.85 3.39
C HIS A 55 0.11 3.10 2.37
N ALA A 56 1.29 2.59 2.69
CA ALA A 56 2.46 2.59 1.80
C ALA A 56 2.30 1.57 0.64
N LEU A 57 3.25 1.53 -0.30
CA LEU A 57 3.17 0.76 -1.56
C LEU A 57 2.60 -0.67 -1.42
N THR A 58 3.03 -1.39 -0.40
CA THR A 58 2.67 -2.81 -0.20
C THR A 58 1.79 -3.07 1.01
N GLY A 59 1.22 -2.01 1.59
CA GLY A 59 0.22 -2.10 2.66
C GLY A 59 -1.17 -2.40 2.11
N ASP A 60 -2.15 -2.41 3.01
CA ASP A 60 -3.56 -2.67 2.73
C ASP A 60 -4.44 -1.94 3.75
N HIS A 61 -5.75 -2.21 3.74
CA HIS A 61 -6.73 -1.62 4.65
C HIS A 61 -6.57 -2.10 6.11
N HIS A 62 -5.87 -3.21 6.37
CA HIS A 62 -5.79 -3.83 7.69
C HIS A 62 -4.66 -3.20 8.54
N VAL A 63 -4.93 -2.01 9.06
CA VAL A 63 -3.93 -1.22 9.81
C VAL A 63 -3.85 -1.63 11.28
N ALA A 64 -4.94 -2.11 11.89
CA ALA A 64 -4.99 -2.51 13.31
C ALA A 64 -5.96 -3.67 13.57
N GLY A 65 -5.90 -4.23 14.77
CA GLY A 65 -6.70 -5.38 15.18
C GLY A 65 -6.20 -6.68 14.58
N ILE A 66 -7.08 -7.68 14.56
CA ILE A 66 -6.80 -9.02 14.03
C ILE A 66 -8.01 -9.52 13.24
N HIS A 67 -7.79 -10.25 12.15
CA HIS A 67 -8.87 -10.98 11.47
C HIS A 67 -9.20 -12.27 12.21
N GLU A 68 -10.44 -12.72 12.13
CA GLU A 68 -10.89 -13.96 12.78
C GLU A 68 -10.04 -15.17 12.33
N GLY A 69 -9.50 -15.91 13.31
CA GLY A 69 -8.63 -17.07 13.05
C GLY A 69 -7.21 -16.74 12.58
N ALA A 70 -6.89 -15.46 12.37
CA ALA A 70 -5.53 -15.03 12.05
C ALA A 70 -4.67 -14.92 13.32
N VAL A 71 -3.35 -15.00 13.13
CA VAL A 71 -2.36 -14.74 14.20
C VAL A 71 -1.71 -13.36 14.02
N ARG A 72 -1.74 -12.83 12.80
CA ARG A 72 -1.07 -11.59 12.44
C ARG A 72 -2.00 -10.41 12.67
N LYS A 73 -1.53 -9.44 13.44
CA LYS A 73 -2.21 -8.14 13.63
C LYS A 73 -1.97 -7.19 12.45
N GLY A 74 -2.78 -6.14 12.37
CA GLY A 74 -2.65 -5.09 11.38
C GLY A 74 -1.26 -4.44 11.34
N TRP A 75 -0.89 -3.90 10.18
CA TRP A 75 0.50 -3.48 9.90
C TRP A 75 0.99 -2.29 10.73
N TRP A 76 0.09 -1.55 11.40
CA TRP A 76 0.42 -0.47 12.34
C TRP A 76 -0.24 -0.62 13.72
N ASN A 77 -0.58 -1.85 14.12
CA ASN A 77 -1.34 -2.14 15.34
C ASN A 77 -0.73 -1.54 16.63
N HIS A 78 0.59 -1.34 16.68
CA HIS A 78 1.23 -0.74 17.85
C HIS A 78 0.91 0.76 18.03
N ALA A 79 0.54 1.46 16.94
CA ALA A 79 0.23 2.88 16.95
C ALA A 79 -1.27 3.19 17.04
N ILE A 80 -2.12 2.27 16.57
CA ILE A 80 -3.57 2.48 16.45
C ILE A 80 -4.33 1.52 17.36
N GLY A 81 -5.23 2.08 18.19
CA GLY A 81 -6.12 1.34 19.08
C GLY A 81 -6.50 2.14 20.34
N PRO A 82 -7.30 1.58 21.25
CA PRO A 82 -7.73 2.26 22.46
C PRO A 82 -6.54 2.76 23.30
N GLY A 83 -6.50 4.03 23.66
CA GLY A 83 -5.41 4.67 24.41
C GLY A 83 -4.03 4.69 23.73
N LYS A 84 -3.90 4.28 22.46
CA LYS A 84 -2.64 4.35 21.70
C LYS A 84 -2.44 5.74 21.07
N ALA A 85 -1.30 5.96 20.41
CA ALA A 85 -0.93 7.24 19.81
C ALA A 85 -2.00 7.77 18.83
N ILE A 86 -2.60 6.89 18.04
CA ILE A 86 -3.82 7.14 17.29
C ILE A 86 -4.96 6.45 18.05
N ASN A 87 -5.56 7.21 18.96
CA ASN A 87 -6.51 6.70 19.93
C ASN A 87 -7.90 6.45 19.31
N THR A 88 -8.31 5.19 19.20
CA THR A 88 -9.63 4.83 18.66
C THR A 88 -10.79 5.03 19.65
N ASP A 89 -10.51 5.39 20.91
CA ASP A 89 -11.53 5.84 21.85
C ASP A 89 -12.00 7.28 21.54
N GLU A 90 -11.16 8.05 20.82
CA GLU A 90 -11.41 9.46 20.51
C GLU A 90 -11.69 9.69 19.02
N PHE A 91 -11.01 8.95 18.14
CA PHE A 91 -11.04 9.16 16.70
C PHE A 91 -11.68 7.99 15.96
N PHE A 92 -12.36 8.32 14.86
CA PHE A 92 -12.84 7.36 13.87
C PHE A 92 -11.77 7.17 12.81
N VAL A 93 -10.98 6.12 12.94
CA VAL A 93 -9.87 5.83 12.03
C VAL A 93 -10.39 5.04 10.84
N ILE A 94 -10.00 5.43 9.63
CA ILE A 94 -10.40 4.80 8.37
C ILE A 94 -9.13 4.44 7.60
N CYS A 95 -9.05 3.23 7.07
CA CYS A 95 -8.01 2.86 6.11
C CYS A 95 -8.65 2.10 4.95
N SER A 96 -8.37 2.54 3.72
CA SER A 96 -8.78 1.83 2.52
C SER A 96 -7.57 1.29 1.80
N ASN A 97 -7.68 0.07 1.28
CA ASN A 97 -6.74 -0.41 0.29
C ASN A 97 -6.94 0.46 -0.96
N CYS A 98 -5.90 1.14 -1.43
CA CYS A 98 -6.05 2.19 -2.41
C CYS A 98 -6.54 1.64 -3.76
N LEU A 99 -7.13 2.52 -4.58
CA LEU A 99 -7.43 2.19 -5.97
C LEU A 99 -6.13 1.77 -6.68
N GLY A 100 -6.18 0.67 -7.44
CA GLY A 100 -5.03 0.07 -8.12
C GLY A 100 -4.27 -0.99 -7.32
N ALA A 101 -4.48 -1.07 -6.00
CA ALA A 101 -3.88 -2.12 -5.17
C ALA A 101 -4.55 -3.48 -5.36
N CYS A 102 -3.96 -4.55 -4.79
CA CYS A 102 -4.38 -5.94 -5.02
C CYS A 102 -4.99 -6.65 -3.80
N GLN A 103 -5.27 -5.93 -2.71
CA GLN A 103 -5.88 -6.46 -1.48
C GLN A 103 -7.38 -6.10 -1.41
N GLY A 104 -8.12 -6.48 -2.46
CA GLY A 104 -9.59 -6.40 -2.56
C GLY A 104 -10.14 -5.20 -3.33
N SER A 105 -9.50 -4.04 -3.25
CA SER A 105 -9.91 -2.85 -4.03
C SER A 105 -9.67 -3.04 -5.53
N THR A 106 -10.41 -2.28 -6.34
CA THR A 106 -10.30 -2.37 -7.81
C THR A 106 -8.90 -2.01 -8.28
N GLY A 107 -8.26 -2.93 -9.00
CA GLY A 107 -6.93 -2.79 -9.56
C GLY A 107 -6.68 -3.80 -10.69
N PRO A 108 -5.43 -3.99 -11.13
CA PRO A 108 -5.07 -4.93 -12.20
C PRO A 108 -5.59 -6.36 -12.03
N THR A 109 -5.72 -6.86 -10.80
CA THR A 109 -6.24 -8.21 -10.51
C THR A 109 -7.77 -8.30 -10.57
N SER A 110 -8.47 -7.17 -10.61
CA SER A 110 -9.93 -7.14 -10.64
C SER A 110 -10.48 -7.51 -12.01
N ILE A 111 -11.68 -8.08 -12.04
CA ILE A 111 -12.37 -8.43 -13.27
C ILE A 111 -12.84 -7.16 -13.98
N ASN A 112 -12.48 -7.03 -15.26
CA ASN A 112 -12.99 -6.00 -16.13
C ASN A 112 -14.41 -6.37 -16.57
N PRO A 113 -15.43 -5.53 -16.29
CA PRO A 113 -16.82 -5.84 -16.61
C PRO A 113 -17.08 -5.97 -18.12
N LYS A 114 -16.25 -5.37 -18.97
CA LYS A 114 -16.38 -5.43 -20.44
C LYS A 114 -15.85 -6.73 -21.03
N THR A 115 -14.78 -7.28 -20.47
CA THR A 115 -14.11 -8.47 -21.02
C THR A 115 -14.38 -9.74 -20.21
N GLN A 116 -14.86 -9.60 -18.96
CA GLN A 116 -15.01 -10.70 -17.99
C GLN A 116 -13.69 -11.40 -17.62
N GLU A 117 -12.56 -10.75 -17.90
CA GLU A 117 -11.20 -11.19 -17.58
C GLU A 117 -10.55 -10.18 -16.62
N PRO A 118 -9.51 -10.55 -15.85
CA PRO A 118 -8.73 -9.60 -15.07
C PRO A 118 -8.24 -8.44 -15.96
N TYR A 119 -8.20 -7.22 -15.43
CA TYR A 119 -7.68 -6.07 -16.18
C TYR A 119 -6.22 -6.31 -16.62
N GLY A 120 -5.38 -6.88 -15.77
CA GLY A 120 -3.94 -6.96 -16.00
C GLY A 120 -3.37 -5.58 -16.32
N MET A 121 -2.52 -5.50 -17.35
CA MET A 121 -1.94 -4.23 -17.79
C MET A 121 -2.92 -3.30 -18.53
N SER A 122 -4.12 -3.78 -18.88
CA SER A 122 -5.19 -2.93 -19.45
C SER A 122 -5.87 -2.05 -18.40
N PHE A 123 -5.59 -2.25 -17.11
CA PHE A 123 -6.03 -1.33 -16.05
C PHE A 123 -5.51 0.09 -16.37
N PRO A 124 -6.34 1.15 -16.31
CA PRO A 124 -5.89 2.50 -16.62
C PRO A 124 -4.65 2.89 -15.80
N ASP A 125 -3.74 3.67 -16.40
CA ASP A 125 -2.67 4.25 -15.62
C ASP A 125 -3.27 5.21 -14.59
N LEU A 126 -2.88 5.03 -13.33
CA LEU A 126 -3.41 5.80 -12.20
C LEU A 126 -2.38 6.77 -11.66
N THR A 127 -2.89 7.82 -11.04
CA THR A 127 -2.13 8.83 -10.31
C THR A 127 -2.46 8.76 -8.82
N ILE A 128 -1.64 9.40 -7.99
CA ILE A 128 -1.96 9.57 -6.56
C ILE A 128 -3.26 10.35 -6.38
N LYS A 129 -3.54 11.34 -7.24
CA LYS A 129 -4.82 12.06 -7.29
C LYS A 129 -6.01 11.12 -7.48
N ASP A 130 -5.92 10.16 -8.39
CA ASP A 130 -7.01 9.18 -8.60
C ASP A 130 -7.32 8.37 -7.34
N MET A 131 -6.27 7.98 -6.58
CA MET A 131 -6.44 7.28 -5.30
C MET A 131 -7.16 8.16 -4.27
N VAL A 132 -6.74 9.43 -4.15
CA VAL A 132 -7.30 10.41 -3.21
C VAL A 132 -8.75 10.76 -3.54
N VAL A 133 -9.10 10.95 -4.81
CA VAL A 133 -10.49 11.18 -5.23
C VAL A 133 -11.36 9.95 -4.96
N ALA A 134 -10.85 8.73 -5.19
CA ALA A 134 -11.57 7.50 -4.84
C ALA A 134 -11.81 7.38 -3.33
N GLN A 135 -10.82 7.74 -2.51
CA GLN A 135 -10.96 7.80 -1.05
C GLN A 135 -11.99 8.87 -0.62
N ARG A 136 -12.03 10.04 -1.26
CA ARG A 136 -13.03 11.08 -0.99
C ARG A 136 -14.46 10.57 -1.18
N LEU A 137 -14.71 9.77 -2.22
CA LEU A 137 -16.00 9.14 -2.46
C LEU A 137 -16.37 8.10 -1.38
N LEU A 138 -15.38 7.38 -0.84
CA LEU A 138 -15.59 6.54 0.34
C LEU A 138 -15.95 7.38 1.56
N LEU A 139 -15.27 8.50 1.79
CA LEU A 139 -15.58 9.38 2.92
C LEU A 139 -16.98 10.00 2.82
N ASP A 140 -17.45 10.34 1.60
CA ASP A 140 -18.85 10.72 1.37
C ASP A 140 -19.82 9.60 1.75
N HIS A 141 -19.51 8.35 1.40
CA HIS A 141 -20.33 7.19 1.73
C HIS A 141 -20.39 6.93 3.24
N LEU A 142 -19.29 7.16 3.95
CA LEU A 142 -19.21 7.09 5.40
C LEU A 142 -19.76 8.37 6.08
N GLU A 143 -20.24 9.33 5.28
CA GLU A 143 -20.82 10.60 5.70
C GLU A 143 -19.85 11.46 6.55
N VAL A 144 -18.54 11.29 6.37
CA VAL A 144 -17.51 12.12 7.03
C VAL A 144 -17.56 13.52 6.45
N LEU A 145 -17.67 14.54 7.31
CA LEU A 145 -17.79 15.94 6.89
C LEU A 145 -16.45 16.67 6.82
N SER A 146 -15.49 16.26 7.65
CA SER A 146 -14.10 16.69 7.57
C SER A 146 -13.17 15.64 8.19
N LEU A 147 -11.93 15.61 7.72
CA LEU A 147 -10.86 14.87 8.36
C LEU A 147 -10.21 15.75 9.43
N TYR A 148 -10.19 15.25 10.66
CA TYR A 148 -9.30 15.79 11.68
C TYR A 148 -7.84 15.64 11.24
N SER A 149 -7.49 14.49 10.65
CA SER A 149 -6.15 14.29 10.09
C SER A 149 -6.14 13.31 8.92
N VAL A 150 -5.25 13.54 7.96
CA VAL A 150 -4.78 12.52 7.02
C VAL A 150 -3.34 12.13 7.36
N ILE A 151 -3.07 10.84 7.48
CA ILE A 151 -1.78 10.31 7.92
C ILE A 151 -1.28 9.29 6.90
N GLY A 152 -0.02 9.40 6.50
CA GLY A 152 0.56 8.40 5.61
C GLY A 152 2.08 8.41 5.58
N GLY A 153 2.63 7.21 5.37
CA GLY A 153 4.06 6.98 5.22
C GLY A 153 4.44 6.55 3.80
N SER A 154 5.59 6.98 3.28
CA SER A 154 6.05 6.60 1.93
C SER A 154 5.02 6.97 0.85
N MET A 155 4.55 6.02 0.04
CA MET A 155 3.41 6.23 -0.88
C MET A 155 2.16 6.77 -0.17
N GLY A 156 1.92 6.37 1.08
CA GLY A 156 0.84 6.93 1.90
C GLY A 156 1.05 8.40 2.20
N GLY A 157 2.30 8.83 2.39
CA GLY A 157 2.63 10.24 2.61
C GLY A 157 2.44 11.08 1.35
N MET A 158 2.67 10.51 0.16
CA MET A 158 2.31 11.15 -1.11
C MET A 158 0.79 11.30 -1.25
N GLN A 159 0.00 10.31 -0.85
CA GLN A 159 -1.46 10.44 -0.77
C GLN A 159 -1.86 11.55 0.22
N ALA A 160 -1.24 11.61 1.40
CA ALA A 160 -1.51 12.66 2.39
C ALA A 160 -1.16 14.07 1.86
N LEU A 161 -0.04 14.21 1.14
CA LEU A 161 0.32 15.44 0.41
C LEU A 161 -0.73 15.81 -0.64
N GLN A 162 -1.15 14.84 -1.45
CA GLN A 162 -2.18 15.07 -2.46
C GLN A 162 -3.53 15.45 -1.84
N TRP A 163 -3.88 14.91 -0.68
CA TRP A 163 -5.11 15.24 0.06
C TRP A 163 -5.20 16.71 0.44
N ILE A 164 -4.13 17.28 1.01
CA ILE A 164 -4.11 18.69 1.43
C ILE A 164 -4.11 19.67 0.26
N ILE A 165 -3.79 19.20 -0.95
CA ILE A 165 -3.81 19.99 -2.19
C ILE A 165 -5.16 19.89 -2.88
N GLU A 166 -5.68 18.67 -3.02
CA GLU A 166 -6.93 18.42 -3.73
C GLU A 166 -8.14 18.87 -2.92
N PHE A 167 -8.10 18.73 -1.59
CA PHE A 167 -9.21 19.01 -0.69
C PHE A 167 -8.76 19.80 0.55
N PRO A 168 -8.17 21.01 0.39
CA PRO A 168 -7.56 21.77 1.49
C PRO A 168 -8.54 22.13 2.61
N GLU A 169 -9.81 22.39 2.28
CA GLU A 169 -10.85 22.73 3.26
C GLU A 169 -11.40 21.50 4.00
N PHE A 170 -11.14 20.30 3.49
CA PHE A 170 -11.67 19.05 4.07
C PHE A 170 -10.72 18.45 5.12
N VAL A 171 -9.46 18.89 5.15
CA VAL A 171 -8.39 18.31 5.98
C VAL A 171 -7.87 19.34 6.97
N GLU A 172 -8.06 19.11 8.27
CA GLU A 172 -7.57 20.03 9.31
C GLU A 172 -6.06 19.87 9.54
N LYS A 173 -5.56 18.63 9.54
CA LYS A 173 -4.15 18.30 9.82
C LYS A 173 -3.65 17.23 8.85
N ALA A 174 -2.34 17.25 8.60
CA ALA A 174 -1.68 16.19 7.86
C ALA A 174 -0.40 15.74 8.56
N MET A 175 -0.18 14.44 8.59
CA MET A 175 1.07 13.82 9.05
C MET A 175 1.69 13.04 7.91
N ILE A 176 2.76 13.60 7.34
CA ILE A 176 3.46 13.08 6.17
C ILE A 176 4.79 12.49 6.64
N ILE A 177 4.95 11.17 6.52
CA ILE A 177 6.11 10.44 7.05
C ILE A 177 6.92 9.86 5.89
N ALA A 178 8.23 10.14 5.85
CA ALA A 178 9.15 9.55 4.86
C ALA A 178 8.62 9.60 3.41
N ALA A 179 8.10 10.75 3.01
CA ALA A 179 7.57 11.01 1.68
C ALA A 179 8.11 12.33 1.14
N THR A 180 7.96 12.53 -0.16
CA THR A 180 8.53 13.65 -0.91
C THR A 180 7.49 14.16 -1.92
N PRO A 181 7.48 15.46 -2.26
CA PRO A 181 6.57 16.01 -3.28
C PRO A 181 6.89 15.52 -4.70
N GLN A 182 8.09 14.99 -4.93
CA GLN A 182 8.48 14.30 -6.16
C GLN A 182 9.57 13.26 -5.87
N HIS A 183 9.64 12.20 -6.67
CA HIS A 183 10.74 11.24 -6.56
C HIS A 183 12.07 11.81 -7.09
N SER A 184 13.16 11.46 -6.41
CA SER A 184 14.51 11.73 -6.90
C SER A 184 14.87 10.84 -8.10
N ALA A 185 15.87 11.23 -8.88
CA ALA A 185 16.41 10.40 -9.95
C ALA A 185 16.85 9.01 -9.45
N GLN A 186 17.42 8.93 -8.26
CA GLN A 186 17.83 7.66 -7.65
C GLN A 186 16.63 6.78 -7.31
N THR A 187 15.57 7.36 -6.73
CA THR A 187 14.32 6.63 -6.43
C THR A 187 13.67 6.08 -7.70
N ILE A 188 13.61 6.89 -8.76
CA ILE A 188 13.08 6.49 -10.07
C ILE A 188 13.91 5.35 -10.65
N ALA A 189 15.24 5.42 -10.56
CA ALA A 189 16.13 4.36 -11.04
C ALA A 189 15.88 3.04 -10.30
N PHE A 190 15.74 3.05 -8.97
CA PHE A 190 15.42 1.84 -8.21
C PHE A 190 14.08 1.22 -8.62
N ASN A 191 13.04 2.05 -8.76
CA ASN A 191 11.73 1.59 -9.21
C ASN A 191 11.81 1.01 -10.63
N GLU A 192 12.58 1.62 -11.54
CA GLU A 192 12.72 1.13 -12.91
C GLU A 192 13.42 -0.23 -12.99
N VAL A 193 14.45 -0.49 -12.17
CA VAL A 193 15.09 -1.81 -12.15
C VAL A 193 14.10 -2.87 -11.64
N GLY A 194 13.31 -2.58 -10.61
CA GLY A 194 12.26 -3.49 -10.13
C GLY A 194 11.17 -3.74 -11.19
N ARG A 195 10.76 -2.71 -11.93
CA ARG A 195 9.83 -2.90 -13.07
C ARG A 195 10.46 -3.73 -14.18
N THR A 196 11.74 -3.50 -14.47
CA THR A 196 12.49 -4.23 -15.50
C THR A 196 12.64 -5.70 -15.14
N SER A 197 12.90 -6.04 -13.86
CA SER A 197 13.00 -7.44 -13.44
C SER A 197 11.67 -8.19 -13.61
N ILE A 198 10.54 -7.54 -13.33
CA ILE A 198 9.20 -8.11 -13.57
C ILE A 198 8.97 -8.32 -15.06
N LYS A 199 9.20 -7.30 -15.89
CA LYS A 199 8.95 -7.37 -17.35
C LYS A 199 9.88 -8.36 -18.06
N GLY A 200 11.08 -8.57 -17.52
CA GLY A 200 12.06 -9.54 -18.02
C GLY A 200 11.76 -10.98 -17.63
N ASP A 201 10.83 -11.22 -16.70
CA ASP A 201 10.39 -12.57 -16.36
C ASP A 201 9.54 -13.13 -17.52
N PRO A 202 9.94 -14.26 -18.15
CA PRO A 202 9.20 -14.84 -19.28
C PRO A 202 7.74 -15.16 -18.94
N ARG A 203 7.41 -15.38 -17.66
CA ARG A 203 6.06 -15.64 -17.19
C ARG A 203 5.17 -14.39 -17.15
N TRP A 204 5.74 -13.18 -17.19
CA TRP A 204 4.94 -11.94 -17.16
C TRP A 204 4.01 -11.83 -18.36
N ASN A 205 4.37 -12.41 -19.52
CA ASN A 205 3.50 -12.47 -20.70
C ASN A 205 2.83 -11.14 -21.07
N ASN A 206 3.60 -10.04 -21.09
CA ASN A 206 3.09 -8.68 -21.33
C ASN A 206 1.95 -8.23 -20.38
N GLY A 207 1.93 -8.77 -19.17
CA GLY A 207 0.90 -8.51 -18.16
C GLY A 207 -0.30 -9.46 -18.22
N ASN A 208 -0.34 -10.40 -19.17
CA ASN A 208 -1.43 -11.36 -19.37
C ASN A 208 -1.08 -12.74 -18.80
N TYR A 209 -0.68 -12.80 -17.53
CA TYR A 209 -0.36 -14.06 -16.85
C TYR A 209 -1.56 -14.62 -16.07
N SER A 210 -1.64 -15.94 -15.96
CA SER A 210 -2.59 -16.63 -15.09
C SER A 210 -2.07 -16.74 -13.65
N GLN A 211 -2.93 -17.16 -12.73
CA GLN A 211 -2.52 -17.41 -11.34
C GLN A 211 -1.46 -18.52 -11.21
N ASP A 212 -1.47 -19.51 -12.09
CA ASP A 212 -0.51 -20.63 -12.09
C ASP A 212 0.82 -20.28 -12.78
N ALA A 213 0.89 -19.14 -13.48
CA ALA A 213 2.03 -18.73 -14.29
C ALA A 213 2.45 -17.28 -13.99
N ARG A 214 2.45 -16.88 -12.72
CA ARG A 214 2.86 -15.53 -12.30
C ARG A 214 4.37 -15.30 -12.54
N PRO A 215 4.80 -14.05 -12.79
CA PRO A 215 6.22 -13.66 -12.86
C PRO A 215 6.85 -13.55 -11.46
N GLU A 216 6.88 -14.69 -10.76
CA GLU A 216 7.29 -14.79 -9.36
C GLU A 216 8.75 -14.40 -9.17
N MET A 217 9.63 -14.80 -10.09
CA MET A 217 11.05 -14.48 -10.00
C MET A 217 11.27 -12.98 -10.19
N GLY A 218 10.68 -12.39 -11.23
CA GLY A 218 10.79 -10.97 -11.50
C GLY A 218 10.27 -10.10 -10.35
N LEU A 219 9.13 -10.49 -9.75
CA LEU A 219 8.53 -9.80 -8.61
C LEU A 219 9.34 -10.00 -7.31
N ALA A 220 9.89 -11.19 -7.08
CA ALA A 220 10.77 -11.46 -5.95
C ALA A 220 12.04 -10.60 -6.02
N VAL A 221 12.67 -10.50 -7.19
CA VAL A 221 13.84 -9.62 -7.41
C VAL A 221 13.49 -8.15 -7.16
N ALA A 222 12.35 -7.68 -7.68
CA ALA A 222 11.88 -6.32 -7.42
C ALA A 222 11.72 -6.07 -5.92
N ARG A 223 11.18 -7.04 -5.17
CA ARG A 223 11.07 -6.95 -3.72
C ARG A 223 12.42 -6.93 -3.03
N MET A 224 13.34 -7.82 -3.41
CA MET A 224 14.69 -7.89 -2.83
C MET A 224 15.39 -6.55 -2.97
N MET A 225 15.36 -5.95 -4.17
CA MET A 225 15.93 -4.64 -4.44
C MET A 225 15.30 -3.54 -3.59
N ALA A 226 13.97 -3.49 -3.54
CA ALA A 226 13.26 -2.51 -2.73
C ALA A 226 13.62 -2.66 -1.24
N HIS A 227 13.73 -3.90 -0.74
CA HIS A 227 14.01 -4.18 0.67
C HIS A 227 15.41 -3.75 1.11
N ILE A 228 16.38 -3.73 0.19
CA ILE A 228 17.71 -3.17 0.45
C ILE A 228 17.60 -1.65 0.72
N THR A 229 16.77 -0.94 -0.03
CA THR A 229 16.59 0.53 0.12
C THR A 229 15.82 0.93 1.37
N TYR A 230 15.15 0.00 2.04
CA TYR A 230 14.34 0.27 3.25
C TYR A 230 15.14 0.17 4.54
N LEU A 231 16.36 -0.36 4.48
CA LEU A 231 17.23 -0.59 5.63
C LEU A 231 18.45 0.32 5.52
N SER A 232 18.96 0.80 6.64
CA SER A 232 20.24 1.51 6.66
C SER A 232 21.40 0.53 6.41
N ASP A 233 22.48 1.04 5.83
CA ASP A 233 23.71 0.29 5.63
C ASP A 233 24.24 -0.27 6.97
N GLU A 234 24.31 0.58 7.99
CA GLU A 234 24.68 0.19 9.36
C GLU A 234 23.78 -0.92 9.92
N GLY A 235 22.46 -0.84 9.72
CA GLY A 235 21.52 -1.85 10.21
C GLY A 235 21.62 -3.18 9.46
N MET A 236 22.00 -3.16 8.19
CA MET A 236 22.30 -4.36 7.42
C MET A 236 23.60 -5.03 7.89
N GLU A 237 24.65 -4.23 8.12
CA GLU A 237 25.94 -4.73 8.61
C GLU A 237 25.83 -5.30 10.03
N GLU A 238 25.15 -4.60 10.94
CA GLU A 238 24.93 -5.07 12.32
C GLU A 238 24.15 -6.38 12.35
N LYS A 239 23.10 -6.49 11.51
CA LYS A 239 22.21 -7.66 11.52
C LYS A 239 22.83 -8.89 10.86
N PHE A 240 23.59 -8.72 9.78
CA PHE A 240 24.05 -9.83 8.95
C PHE A 240 25.56 -9.96 8.88
N GLY A 241 26.29 -8.86 8.77
CA GLY A 241 27.72 -8.82 8.47
C GLY A 241 28.10 -9.84 7.40
N ARG A 242 29.15 -10.62 7.67
CA ARG A 242 29.60 -11.73 6.79
C ARG A 242 29.14 -13.11 7.25
N ASN A 243 28.08 -13.19 8.06
CA ASN A 243 27.62 -14.44 8.65
C ASN A 243 27.10 -15.40 7.58
N LYS A 244 27.42 -16.70 7.74
CA LYS A 244 26.91 -17.81 6.92
C LYS A 244 25.80 -18.55 7.67
N MET A 245 24.94 -19.27 6.97
CA MET A 245 23.86 -20.04 7.62
C MET A 245 24.42 -21.24 8.41
N ASN A 246 23.81 -21.55 9.56
CA ASN A 246 24.05 -22.80 10.30
C ASN A 246 23.36 -23.98 9.60
N LEU A 247 23.78 -24.29 8.38
CA LEU A 247 23.38 -25.49 7.63
C LEU A 247 24.41 -26.60 7.84
N SER A 248 24.12 -27.81 7.36
CA SER A 248 25.05 -28.93 7.39
C SER A 248 26.42 -28.54 6.77
N ALA A 249 27.51 -29.18 7.20
CA ALA A 249 28.88 -28.80 6.80
C ALA A 249 29.13 -28.82 5.27
N GLU A 250 28.30 -29.53 4.49
CA GLU A 250 28.34 -29.56 3.02
C GLU A 250 27.59 -28.40 2.33
N GLU A 251 26.63 -27.76 3.02
CA GLU A 251 25.79 -26.67 2.48
C GLU A 251 26.22 -25.28 3.00
N ALA A 252 26.84 -25.24 4.19
CA ALA A 252 27.25 -24.02 4.89
C ALA A 252 28.35 -23.22 4.18
N GLU A 253 29.04 -23.79 3.19
CA GLU A 253 30.19 -23.12 2.58
C GLU A 253 29.84 -21.96 1.63
N LYS A 254 28.61 -21.91 1.09
CA LYS A 254 28.33 -21.13 -0.14
C LYS A 254 27.30 -20.00 -0.08
N GLN A 255 26.58 -19.79 1.03
CA GLN A 255 25.52 -18.77 1.08
C GLN A 255 25.58 -17.88 2.33
N PHE A 256 25.54 -16.57 2.12
CA PHE A 256 25.47 -15.57 3.19
C PHE A 256 24.06 -15.49 3.78
N ALA A 257 23.96 -15.20 5.07
CA ALA A 257 22.68 -15.04 5.75
C ALA A 257 21.80 -13.94 5.12
N VAL A 258 22.42 -12.87 4.60
CA VAL A 258 21.72 -11.79 3.90
C VAL A 258 21.04 -12.26 2.60
N GLU A 259 21.65 -13.19 1.87
CA GLU A 259 21.07 -13.74 0.63
C GLU A 259 19.80 -14.54 0.94
N SER A 260 19.90 -15.46 1.91
CA SER A 260 18.76 -16.25 2.39
C SER A 260 17.63 -15.36 2.90
N TYR A 261 17.95 -14.32 3.66
CA TYR A 261 16.97 -13.34 4.13
C TYR A 261 16.26 -12.64 2.98
N LEU A 262 16.99 -12.14 1.98
CA LEU A 262 16.39 -11.45 0.83
C LEU A 262 15.51 -12.39 0.01
N HIS A 263 15.94 -13.63 -0.25
CA HIS A 263 15.12 -14.63 -0.94
C HIS A 263 13.83 -14.93 -0.18
N HIS A 264 13.92 -15.12 1.15
CA HIS A 264 12.74 -15.34 1.98
C HIS A 264 11.78 -14.15 1.96
N GLN A 265 12.28 -12.91 2.01
CA GLN A 265 11.44 -11.71 1.86
C GLN A 265 10.79 -11.61 0.48
N GLY A 266 11.51 -11.97 -0.58
CA GLY A 266 11.01 -12.01 -1.95
C GLY A 266 9.86 -13.01 -2.10
N LEU A 267 10.06 -14.27 -1.68
CA LEU A 267 9.05 -15.32 -1.77
C LEU A 267 7.76 -14.97 -1.01
N ARG A 268 7.89 -14.53 0.25
CA ARG A 268 6.72 -14.11 1.05
C ARG A 268 5.95 -12.93 0.45
N PHE A 269 6.60 -12.10 -0.35
CA PHE A 269 5.95 -10.97 -1.00
C PHE A 269 5.14 -11.41 -2.22
N VAL A 270 5.68 -12.33 -3.02
CA VAL A 270 5.02 -12.90 -4.20
C VAL A 270 3.68 -13.55 -3.83
N ASP A 271 3.56 -14.17 -2.66
CA ASP A 271 2.32 -14.80 -2.21
C ASP A 271 1.17 -13.81 -1.96
N ARG A 272 1.49 -12.53 -1.70
CA ARG A 272 0.50 -11.53 -1.26
C ARG A 272 0.43 -10.29 -2.15
N PHE A 273 1.15 -10.25 -3.26
CA PHE A 273 1.20 -9.06 -4.10
C PHE A 273 1.18 -9.40 -5.58
N ASP A 274 0.52 -8.56 -6.36
CA ASP A 274 0.41 -8.74 -7.81
C ASP A 274 1.47 -7.92 -8.56
N ALA A 275 2.04 -8.52 -9.61
CA ALA A 275 3.11 -7.90 -10.37
C ALA A 275 2.63 -6.70 -11.20
N ASN A 276 1.47 -6.79 -11.85
CA ASN A 276 0.89 -5.67 -12.60
C ASN A 276 0.49 -4.52 -11.66
N THR A 277 -0.04 -4.82 -10.48
CA THR A 277 -0.23 -3.83 -9.40
C THR A 277 1.08 -3.15 -9.04
N TYR A 278 2.17 -3.90 -8.83
CA TYR A 278 3.48 -3.31 -8.54
C TYR A 278 3.95 -2.38 -9.65
N LEU A 279 3.81 -2.78 -10.92
CA LEU A 279 4.17 -1.97 -12.07
C LEU A 279 3.36 -0.66 -12.12
N LYS A 280 2.03 -0.74 -11.95
CA LYS A 280 1.12 0.41 -12.00
C LYS A 280 1.36 1.38 -10.85
N LEU A 281 1.46 0.86 -9.61
CA LEU A 281 1.68 1.70 -8.43
C LEU A 281 3.05 2.37 -8.45
N THR A 282 4.15 1.65 -8.75
CA THR A 282 5.48 2.29 -8.80
C THR A 282 5.59 3.32 -9.91
N LYS A 283 4.90 3.12 -11.04
CA LYS A 283 4.83 4.11 -12.10
C LYS A 283 4.03 5.35 -11.68
N ALA A 284 2.94 5.18 -10.93
CA ALA A 284 2.18 6.28 -10.33
C ALA A 284 3.04 7.11 -9.35
N LEU A 285 3.91 6.46 -8.57
CA LEU A 285 4.82 7.15 -7.65
C LEU A 285 5.88 7.96 -8.38
N ASP A 286 6.47 7.41 -9.44
CA ASP A 286 7.49 8.13 -10.22
C ASP A 286 6.91 9.33 -10.99
N HIS A 287 5.62 9.31 -11.30
CA HIS A 287 4.90 10.42 -11.92
C HIS A 287 4.24 11.37 -10.92
N PHE A 288 4.31 11.08 -9.62
CA PHE A 288 3.84 12.02 -8.61
C PHE A 288 4.83 13.17 -8.53
N ASP A 289 4.35 14.35 -8.91
CA ASP A 289 5.14 15.56 -8.96
C ASP A 289 4.27 16.75 -8.54
N LEU A 290 4.66 17.41 -7.46
CA LEU A 290 4.02 18.62 -6.95
C LEU A 290 4.91 19.87 -7.14
N VAL A 291 6.06 19.76 -7.82
CA VAL A 291 7.04 20.85 -7.96
C VAL A 291 7.53 21.07 -9.40
N GLY A 292 7.14 20.21 -10.34
CA GLY A 292 7.45 20.33 -11.77
C GLY A 292 6.70 21.47 -12.46
N GLU A 293 6.73 21.48 -13.80
CA GLU A 293 6.12 22.55 -14.61
C GLU A 293 4.63 22.77 -14.36
N ASP A 294 3.90 21.71 -13.96
CA ASP A 294 2.49 21.76 -13.56
C ASP A 294 2.29 21.63 -12.02
N GLY A 295 3.37 21.83 -11.24
CA GLY A 295 3.39 21.70 -9.79
C GLY A 295 2.80 22.90 -9.04
N LEU A 296 2.87 22.87 -7.71
CA LEU A 296 2.54 24.01 -6.86
C LEU A 296 3.63 25.09 -7.00
N GLU A 297 3.23 26.33 -7.23
CA GLU A 297 4.12 27.52 -7.24
C GLU A 297 4.88 27.72 -5.91
#